data_AF-A0A7E6FG66-F1
#
_entry.id   AF-A0A7E6FG66-F1
#
_cell.length_a   1.000
_cell.length_b   1.000
_cell.length_c   1.000
_cell.angle_alpha   90.00
_cell.angle_beta   90.00
_cell.angle_gamma   90.00
#
_symmetry.space_group_name_H-M   'P 1'
#
loop_
_entity.id
_entity.type
_entity.pdbx_description
1 polymer ?
#
loop_
_entity_poly.entity_id
_entity_poly.type
_entity_poly.pdbx_seq_one_letter_code
_entity_poly.pdbx_strand_id
1 'polypeptide(L)'
;MDLDVHRTECLCYQNQGDPVLPPSDIRMVLRLVIRWQNKDYCKEFVEDPMWKRQFLELMSHYQELKQSGVKFNLTYFHDVVGKTLELPSDETIFEMYGKMLINCFAIPDEDYTLSIGTGIYLSSSKIDHSCVPNAVMTYNGTEQFLKALEYIPEPEPNKIFISYINTDRPSWIRKDFLRNNYYFDCSCANCKETECLDRKQTSVHCPNVQCSGFIGISSNDGKEFFMLPCSVCGLREDSSEILEETKTLWSFGIEKIQELRELDKCKDYENELQLAEETLTILKETRIHETNLIYVEVMELAKEACIELRLWSKAAYYGNKVWPQRMQYFEHSDFRVGLLLYELGKLYLNAMEIENAREIFRKASTILGTYHDKNDFIFKQQQILQQYCDTFDSNLQLSLENAAPTPCTPDHKSLKSH
;
A
#
# COMPACT_ATOMS: atom_id res chain seq x y z
N MET A 1 0.51 -28.48 -7.45
CA MET A 1 -0.24 -28.49 -6.18
C MET A 1 -1.53 -27.67 -6.26
N ASP A 2 -1.55 -26.49 -6.90
CA ASP A 2 -2.79 -25.69 -6.95
C ASP A 2 -3.86 -26.23 -7.91
N LEU A 3 -3.48 -27.00 -8.94
CA LEU A 3 -4.44 -27.55 -9.92
C LEU A 3 -5.53 -28.41 -9.29
N ASP A 4 -5.19 -29.21 -8.27
CA ASP A 4 -6.17 -30.07 -7.59
C ASP A 4 -7.16 -29.24 -6.75
N VAL A 5 -6.67 -28.21 -6.07
CA VAL A 5 -7.52 -27.25 -5.33
C VAL A 5 -8.42 -26.50 -6.29
N HIS A 6 -7.86 -25.98 -7.39
CA HIS A 6 -8.60 -25.26 -8.41
C HIS A 6 -9.66 -26.14 -9.08
N ARG A 7 -9.37 -27.42 -9.38
CA ARG A 7 -10.35 -28.33 -9.99
C ARG A 7 -11.60 -28.46 -9.11
N THR A 8 -11.40 -28.62 -7.80
CA THR A 8 -12.50 -28.72 -6.83
C THR A 8 -13.24 -27.38 -6.68
N GLU A 9 -12.50 -26.26 -6.57
CA GLU A 9 -13.07 -24.90 -6.52
C GLU A 9 -13.91 -24.59 -7.77
N CYS A 10 -13.41 -24.94 -8.96
CA CYS A 10 -14.08 -24.73 -10.24
C CYS A 10 -15.41 -25.51 -10.30
N LEU A 11 -15.44 -26.74 -9.81
CA LEU A 11 -16.66 -27.55 -9.75
C LEU A 11 -17.75 -26.91 -8.86
N CYS A 12 -17.36 -26.28 -7.74
CA CYS A 12 -18.30 -25.55 -6.90
C CYS A 12 -18.95 -24.37 -7.65
N TYR A 13 -18.20 -23.67 -8.50
CA TYR A 13 -18.71 -22.50 -9.25
C TYR A 13 -19.49 -22.86 -10.51
N GLN A 14 -19.09 -23.89 -11.26
CA GLN A 14 -19.81 -24.31 -12.47
C GLN A 14 -21.29 -24.63 -12.20
N ASN A 15 -21.60 -25.09 -10.98
CA ASN A 15 -22.96 -25.41 -10.55
C ASN A 15 -23.84 -24.18 -10.24
N GLN A 16 -23.31 -22.95 -10.34
CA GLN A 16 -24.04 -21.71 -10.02
C GLN A 16 -24.87 -21.16 -11.17
N GLY A 17 -24.62 -21.54 -12.42
CA GLY A 17 -25.30 -20.97 -13.61
C GLY A 17 -24.99 -19.48 -13.88
N ASP A 18 -24.45 -18.76 -12.90
CA ASP A 18 -24.03 -17.35 -12.98
C ASP A 18 -22.50 -17.25 -13.13
N PRO A 19 -21.99 -16.44 -14.09
CA PRO A 19 -20.55 -16.23 -14.28
C PRO A 19 -19.86 -15.39 -13.21
N VAL A 20 -20.58 -14.80 -12.24
CA VAL A 20 -19.96 -13.94 -11.21
C VAL A 20 -19.23 -14.77 -10.15
N LEU A 21 -17.92 -14.56 -10.04
CA LEU A 21 -17.11 -15.15 -8.97
C LEU A 21 -17.48 -14.54 -7.61
N PRO A 22 -17.49 -15.34 -6.53
CA PRO A 22 -17.74 -14.79 -5.20
C PRO A 22 -16.58 -13.89 -4.72
N PRO A 23 -16.83 -13.07 -3.69
CA PRO A 23 -15.79 -12.25 -3.05
C PRO A 23 -14.55 -13.04 -2.62
N SER A 24 -13.40 -12.36 -2.54
CA SER A 24 -12.09 -12.99 -2.32
C SER A 24 -11.98 -13.76 -1.00
N ASP A 25 -12.67 -13.30 0.06
CA ASP A 25 -12.74 -13.97 1.35
C ASP A 25 -13.48 -15.33 1.27
N ILE A 26 -14.61 -15.38 0.55
CA ILE A 26 -15.34 -16.63 0.29
C ILE A 26 -14.47 -17.61 -0.49
N ARG A 27 -13.78 -17.13 -1.52
CA ARG A 27 -12.84 -17.95 -2.32
C ARG A 27 -11.72 -18.51 -1.47
N MET A 28 -11.15 -17.68 -0.59
CA MET A 28 -10.05 -18.08 0.29
C MET A 28 -10.50 -19.13 1.31
N VAL A 29 -11.63 -18.92 1.99
CA VAL A 29 -12.17 -19.92 2.94
C VAL A 29 -12.58 -21.20 2.22
N LEU A 30 -13.10 -21.14 0.99
CA LEU A 30 -13.39 -22.33 0.18
C LEU A 30 -12.11 -23.14 -0.05
N ARG A 31 -11.02 -22.48 -0.46
CA ARG A 31 -9.72 -23.14 -0.63
C ARG A 31 -9.22 -23.74 0.69
N LEU A 32 -9.48 -23.12 1.85
CA LEU A 32 -9.18 -23.70 3.17
C LEU A 32 -10.01 -24.94 3.46
N VAL A 33 -11.31 -24.96 3.14
CA VAL A 33 -12.19 -26.13 3.31
C VAL A 33 -11.72 -27.29 2.42
N ILE A 34 -11.39 -27.03 1.15
CA ILE A 34 -10.85 -28.06 0.23
C ILE A 34 -9.55 -28.65 0.81
N ARG A 35 -8.65 -27.79 1.29
CA ARG A 35 -7.39 -28.23 1.94
C ARG A 35 -7.64 -29.00 3.23
N TRP A 36 -8.65 -28.63 4.00
CA TRP A 36 -9.05 -29.35 5.20
C TRP A 36 -9.54 -30.77 4.87
N GLN A 37 -10.41 -30.92 3.87
CA GLN A 37 -10.88 -32.24 3.39
C GLN A 37 -9.72 -33.11 2.88
N ASN A 38 -8.77 -32.50 2.17
CA ASN A 38 -7.57 -33.17 1.68
C ASN A 38 -6.55 -33.51 2.80
N LYS A 39 -6.82 -33.08 4.04
CA LYS A 39 -5.92 -33.18 5.19
C LYS A 39 -4.56 -32.52 4.96
N ASP A 40 -4.55 -31.45 4.17
CA ASP A 40 -3.34 -30.68 3.84
C ASP A 40 -2.75 -29.98 5.07
N TYR A 41 -3.54 -29.71 6.10
CA TYR A 41 -3.07 -29.09 7.35
C TYR A 41 -2.03 -29.96 8.09
N CYS A 42 -1.94 -31.25 7.76
CA CYS A 42 -0.91 -32.17 8.27
C CYS A 42 0.41 -32.12 7.47
N LYS A 43 0.43 -31.45 6.30
CA LYS A 43 1.62 -31.41 5.44
C LYS A 43 2.65 -30.46 6.05
N GLU A 44 3.86 -30.98 6.20
CA GLU A 44 5.01 -30.22 6.69
C GLU A 44 5.86 -29.79 5.49
N PHE A 45 6.06 -28.48 5.35
CA PHE A 45 6.85 -27.92 4.25
C PHE A 45 8.19 -27.35 4.71
N VAL A 46 8.39 -27.23 6.03
CA VAL A 46 9.57 -26.60 6.64
C VAL A 46 10.22 -27.58 7.61
N GLU A 47 11.48 -27.90 7.36
CA GLU A 47 12.27 -28.82 8.17
C GLU A 47 12.75 -28.17 9.49
N ASP A 48 13.03 -26.87 9.47
CA ASP A 48 13.49 -26.14 10.65
C ASP A 48 12.38 -26.05 11.71
N PRO A 49 12.54 -26.71 12.88
CA PRO A 49 11.55 -26.69 13.95
C PRO A 49 11.21 -25.27 14.45
N MET A 50 12.16 -24.34 14.36
CA MET A 50 11.98 -22.95 14.78
C MET A 50 10.89 -22.25 13.94
N TRP A 51 10.86 -22.54 12.64
CA TRP A 51 9.94 -21.92 11.67
C TRP A 51 8.72 -22.78 11.33
N LYS A 52 8.69 -24.02 11.81
CA LYS A 52 7.56 -24.93 11.63
C LYS A 52 6.31 -24.43 12.35
N ARG A 53 5.21 -24.26 11.62
CA ARG A 53 3.88 -23.95 12.15
C ARG A 53 2.82 -24.72 11.37
N GLN A 54 1.78 -25.17 12.06
CA GLN A 54 0.61 -25.79 11.45
C GLN A 54 -0.57 -24.83 11.37
N PHE A 55 -1.48 -25.05 10.42
CA PHE A 55 -2.68 -24.22 10.25
C PHE A 55 -3.57 -24.22 11.52
N LEU A 56 -3.60 -25.33 12.26
CA LEU A 56 -4.38 -25.45 13.49
C LEU A 56 -3.85 -24.50 14.60
N GLU A 57 -2.59 -24.11 14.55
CA GLU A 57 -1.91 -23.23 15.54
C GLU A 57 -2.03 -21.73 15.22
N LEU A 58 -2.67 -21.38 14.10
CA LEU A 58 -2.92 -19.99 13.75
C LEU A 58 -3.91 -19.34 14.72
N MET A 59 -3.67 -18.09 15.09
CA MET A 59 -4.60 -17.32 15.91
C MET A 59 -5.84 -16.98 15.09
N SER A 60 -7.04 -17.21 15.64
CA SER A 60 -8.30 -16.89 14.96
C SER A 60 -9.02 -15.67 15.52
N HIS A 61 -8.74 -15.27 16.77
CA HIS A 61 -9.55 -14.30 17.52
C HIS A 61 -11.06 -14.58 17.43
N TYR A 62 -11.44 -15.86 17.43
CA TYR A 62 -12.82 -16.31 17.23
C TYR A 62 -13.82 -15.63 18.19
N GLN A 63 -13.44 -15.48 19.46
CA GLN A 63 -14.34 -14.89 20.47
C GLN A 63 -14.56 -13.40 20.22
N GLU A 64 -13.48 -12.67 19.93
CA GLU A 64 -13.48 -11.24 19.65
C GLU A 64 -14.22 -10.93 18.35
N LEU A 65 -13.99 -11.70 17.28
CA LEU A 65 -14.74 -11.60 16.04
C LEU A 65 -16.24 -11.81 16.26
N LYS A 66 -16.62 -12.85 17.01
CA LYS A 66 -18.03 -13.13 17.33
C LYS A 66 -18.68 -11.99 18.11
N GLN A 67 -17.95 -11.37 19.04
CA GLN A 67 -18.44 -10.24 19.84
C GLN A 67 -18.54 -8.94 19.01
N SER A 68 -17.62 -8.73 18.07
CA SER A 68 -17.62 -7.55 17.19
C SER A 68 -18.79 -7.53 16.19
N GLY A 69 -19.46 -8.66 15.98
CA GLY A 69 -20.58 -8.78 15.05
C GLY A 69 -20.17 -8.95 13.59
N VAL A 70 -18.89 -9.20 13.30
CA VAL A 70 -18.40 -9.60 11.97
C VAL A 70 -19.17 -10.84 11.50
N LYS A 71 -19.66 -10.80 10.26
CA LYS A 71 -20.43 -11.88 9.65
C LYS A 71 -19.67 -12.47 8.48
N PHE A 72 -19.68 -13.80 8.42
CA PHE A 72 -19.26 -14.55 7.25
C PHE A 72 -20.50 -15.11 6.52
N ASN A 73 -20.48 -15.17 5.19
CA ASN A 73 -21.62 -15.63 4.41
C ASN A 73 -21.72 -17.17 4.40
N LEU A 74 -22.14 -17.73 5.54
CA LEU A 74 -22.36 -19.18 5.71
C LEU A 74 -23.45 -19.72 4.76
N THR A 75 -24.47 -18.90 4.47
CA THR A 75 -25.53 -19.27 3.51
C THR A 75 -24.94 -19.62 2.15
N TYR A 76 -23.99 -18.82 1.65
CA TYR A 76 -23.28 -19.15 0.42
C TYR A 76 -22.54 -20.49 0.52
N PHE A 77 -21.90 -20.78 1.65
CA PHE A 77 -21.23 -22.07 1.85
C PHE A 77 -22.20 -23.23 1.77
N HIS A 78 -23.32 -23.20 2.51
CA HIS A 78 -24.31 -24.29 2.46
C HIS A 78 -24.95 -24.45 1.08
N ASP A 79 -25.37 -23.35 0.46
CA ASP A 79 -26.17 -23.39 -0.77
C ASP A 79 -25.34 -23.64 -2.04
N VAL A 80 -24.04 -23.34 -1.99
CA VAL A 80 -23.13 -23.43 -3.14
C VAL A 80 -22.07 -24.49 -2.92
N VAL A 81 -21.24 -24.30 -1.91
CA VAL A 81 -20.10 -25.18 -1.65
C VAL A 81 -20.58 -26.56 -1.19
N GLY A 82 -21.57 -26.60 -0.30
CA GLY A 82 -22.16 -27.81 0.28
C GLY A 82 -22.84 -28.74 -0.72
N LYS A 83 -23.16 -28.27 -1.93
CA LYS A 83 -23.65 -29.12 -3.03
C LYS A 83 -22.57 -30.04 -3.60
N THR A 84 -21.30 -29.66 -3.42
CA THR A 84 -20.16 -30.36 -4.02
C THR A 84 -19.25 -30.97 -2.95
N LEU A 85 -19.10 -30.30 -1.80
CA LEU A 85 -18.17 -30.66 -0.75
C LEU A 85 -18.89 -30.94 0.57
N GLU A 86 -18.43 -31.94 1.31
CA GLU A 86 -18.79 -32.12 2.72
C GLU A 86 -18.23 -30.96 3.56
N LEU A 87 -19.11 -30.10 4.07
CA LEU A 87 -18.70 -28.94 4.84
C LEU A 87 -18.34 -29.33 6.28
N PRO A 88 -17.32 -28.71 6.88
CA PRO A 88 -17.13 -28.76 8.32
C PRO A 88 -18.24 -27.95 9.03
N SER A 89 -18.27 -27.97 10.37
CA SER A 89 -19.28 -27.20 11.12
C SER A 89 -19.15 -25.70 10.88
N ASP A 90 -20.24 -24.96 11.05
CA ASP A 90 -20.27 -23.50 10.93
C ASP A 90 -19.23 -22.82 11.82
N GLU A 91 -19.02 -23.34 13.03
CA GLU A 91 -17.98 -22.84 13.95
C GLU A 91 -16.58 -23.05 13.37
N THR A 92 -16.34 -24.20 12.73
CA THR A 92 -15.05 -24.52 12.10
C THR A 92 -14.81 -23.62 10.89
N ILE A 93 -15.84 -23.39 10.06
CA ILE A 93 -15.75 -22.47 8.91
C ILE A 93 -15.47 -21.05 9.40
N PHE A 94 -16.17 -20.60 10.45
CA PHE A 94 -15.97 -19.27 11.02
C PHE A 94 -14.59 -19.13 11.69
N GLU A 95 -14.07 -20.18 12.33
CA GLU A 95 -12.69 -20.19 12.83
C GLU A 95 -11.66 -20.10 11.70
N MET A 96 -11.86 -20.81 10.59
CA MET A 96 -11.01 -20.69 9.39
C MET A 96 -11.04 -19.26 8.83
N TYR A 97 -12.20 -18.63 8.81
CA TYR A 97 -12.35 -17.23 8.41
C TYR A 97 -11.59 -16.29 9.35
N GLY A 98 -11.67 -16.50 10.66
CA GLY A 98 -10.86 -15.73 11.63
C GLY A 98 -9.35 -15.92 11.41
N LYS A 99 -8.89 -17.16 11.21
CA LYS A 99 -7.48 -17.43 10.88
C LYS A 99 -7.03 -16.73 9.60
N MET A 100 -7.89 -16.69 8.60
CA MET A 100 -7.64 -15.96 7.36
C MET A 100 -7.50 -14.46 7.62
N LEU A 101 -8.43 -13.82 8.32
CA LEU A 101 -8.38 -12.38 8.61
C LEU A 101 -7.09 -11.96 9.34
N ILE A 102 -6.62 -12.80 10.26
CA ILE A 102 -5.49 -12.46 11.15
C ILE A 102 -4.13 -12.80 10.55
N ASN A 103 -4.03 -13.86 9.73
CA ASN A 103 -2.73 -14.44 9.33
C ASN A 103 -2.47 -14.39 7.82
N CYS A 104 -3.35 -13.74 7.05
CA CYS A 104 -3.13 -13.56 5.61
C CYS A 104 -2.17 -12.42 5.30
N PHE A 105 -1.45 -12.60 4.20
CA PHE A 105 -0.58 -11.61 3.60
C PHE A 105 -1.14 -11.22 2.23
N ALA A 106 -1.18 -9.93 1.94
CA ALA A 106 -1.38 -9.43 0.60
C ALA A 106 -0.16 -9.78 -0.26
N ILE A 107 -0.42 -10.33 -1.45
CA ILE A 107 0.60 -10.67 -2.44
C ILE A 107 0.62 -9.51 -3.45
N PRO A 108 1.70 -8.73 -3.52
CA PRO A 108 1.80 -7.60 -4.42
C PRO A 108 2.01 -8.05 -5.87
N ASP A 109 1.70 -7.15 -6.80
CA ASP A 109 2.17 -7.23 -8.17
C ASP A 109 3.71 -7.02 -8.25
N GLU A 110 4.24 -7.15 -9.46
CA GLU A 110 5.67 -7.05 -9.72
C GLU A 110 6.27 -5.67 -9.38
N ASP A 111 5.45 -4.61 -9.44
CA ASP A 111 5.84 -3.24 -9.11
C ASP A 111 5.52 -2.84 -7.65
N TYR A 112 4.93 -3.74 -6.84
CA TYR A 112 4.51 -3.47 -5.45
C TYR A 112 3.50 -2.33 -5.30
N THR A 113 2.74 -2.07 -6.36
CA THR A 113 1.71 -1.02 -6.43
C THR A 113 0.34 -1.52 -6.05
N LEU A 114 0.02 -2.78 -6.37
CA LEU A 114 -1.31 -3.35 -6.20
C LEU A 114 -1.21 -4.70 -5.51
N SER A 115 -2.22 -5.04 -4.71
CA SER A 115 -2.41 -6.41 -4.23
C SER A 115 -3.12 -7.22 -5.32
N ILE A 116 -2.47 -8.28 -5.81
CA ILE A 116 -3.02 -9.18 -6.84
C ILE A 116 -3.55 -10.49 -6.25
N GLY A 117 -3.33 -10.72 -4.95
CA GLY A 117 -3.78 -11.93 -4.28
C GLY A 117 -3.60 -11.88 -2.77
N THR A 118 -4.03 -12.97 -2.13
CA THR A 118 -3.92 -13.15 -0.69
C THR A 118 -3.42 -14.56 -0.41
N GLY A 119 -2.46 -14.70 0.50
CA GLY A 119 -1.87 -15.99 0.87
C GLY A 119 -1.71 -16.16 2.37
N ILE A 120 -1.75 -17.42 2.84
CA ILE A 120 -1.38 -17.78 4.21
C ILE A 120 -0.01 -18.43 4.18
N TYR A 121 0.94 -17.79 4.85
CA TYR A 121 2.33 -18.24 4.94
C TYR A 121 2.59 -18.70 6.37
N LEU A 122 2.55 -20.02 6.59
CA LEU A 122 2.54 -20.60 7.95
C LEU A 122 3.76 -20.20 8.77
N SER A 123 4.97 -20.24 8.20
CA SER A 123 6.18 -19.83 8.92
C SER A 123 6.19 -18.34 9.25
N SER A 124 5.83 -17.50 8.27
CA SER A 124 5.83 -16.04 8.43
C SER A 124 4.74 -15.53 9.36
N SER A 125 3.63 -16.27 9.54
CA SER A 125 2.59 -15.94 10.52
C SER A 125 3.09 -15.93 11.98
N LYS A 126 4.29 -16.46 12.26
CA LYS A 126 4.92 -16.42 13.59
C LYS A 126 5.52 -15.05 13.94
N ILE A 127 5.75 -14.21 12.94
CA ILE A 127 6.52 -12.98 13.09
C ILE A 127 5.58 -11.88 13.54
N ASP A 128 5.89 -11.23 14.66
CA ASP A 128 5.05 -10.20 15.24
C ASP A 128 5.19 -8.83 14.56
N HIS A 129 4.26 -7.93 14.88
CA HIS A 129 4.24 -6.58 14.37
C HIS A 129 5.18 -5.62 15.14
N SER A 130 5.84 -4.72 14.41
CA SER A 130 6.34 -3.45 14.93
C SER A 130 6.10 -2.32 13.92
N CYS A 131 5.77 -1.11 14.39
CA CYS A 131 5.79 0.09 13.54
C CYS A 131 7.22 0.58 13.24
N VAL A 132 8.23 -0.04 13.87
CA VAL A 132 9.67 0.08 13.57
C VAL A 132 10.17 -1.34 13.31
N PRO A 133 9.87 -1.92 12.14
CA PRO A 133 10.24 -3.30 11.86
C PRO A 133 11.75 -3.43 11.68
N ASN A 134 12.30 -4.61 11.96
CA ASN A 134 13.71 -4.95 11.68
C ASN A 134 13.86 -5.96 10.54
N ALA A 135 12.73 -6.37 9.93
CA ALA A 135 12.69 -7.16 8.71
C ALA A 135 11.57 -6.68 7.78
N VAL A 136 11.69 -6.98 6.50
CA VAL A 136 10.67 -6.72 5.48
C VAL A 136 10.33 -7.99 4.72
N MET A 137 9.08 -8.08 4.29
CA MET A 137 8.61 -9.15 3.44
C MET A 137 8.67 -8.75 1.97
N THR A 138 9.30 -9.58 1.16
CA THR A 138 9.38 -9.42 -0.30
C THR A 138 8.82 -10.67 -0.99
N TYR A 139 8.46 -10.54 -2.25
CA TYR A 139 7.75 -11.56 -3.02
C TYR A 139 8.37 -11.74 -4.41
N ASN A 140 8.37 -12.99 -4.87
CA ASN A 140 8.56 -13.36 -6.26
C ASN A 140 7.40 -14.28 -6.68
N GLY A 141 6.39 -13.69 -7.32
CA GLY A 141 5.10 -14.36 -7.51
C GLY A 141 4.48 -14.73 -6.15
N THR A 142 4.19 -16.02 -5.95
CA THR A 142 3.63 -16.51 -4.67
C THR A 142 4.69 -16.89 -3.64
N GLU A 143 5.97 -16.88 -3.99
CA GLU A 143 7.05 -17.15 -3.04
C GLU A 143 7.35 -15.91 -2.20
N GLN A 144 7.50 -16.11 -0.90
CA GLN A 144 7.68 -15.04 0.08
C GLN A 144 9.07 -15.14 0.71
N PHE A 145 9.77 -14.02 0.80
CA PHE A 145 11.12 -13.90 1.31
C PHE A 145 11.16 -12.88 2.45
N LEU A 146 11.67 -13.32 3.61
CA LEU A 146 11.92 -12.47 4.75
C LEU A 146 13.36 -11.94 4.70
N LYS A 147 13.53 -10.62 4.72
CA LYS A 147 14.84 -9.97 4.62
C LYS A 147 15.06 -9.06 5.82
N ALA A 148 16.18 -9.26 6.51
CA ALA A 148 16.54 -8.42 7.65
C ALA A 148 16.97 -7.01 7.17
N LEU A 149 16.54 -5.97 7.88
CA LEU A 149 16.90 -4.57 7.64
C LEU A 149 18.18 -4.17 8.37
N GLU A 150 18.51 -4.93 9.40
CA GLU A 150 19.65 -4.74 10.28
C GLU A 150 20.20 -6.10 10.68
N TYR A 151 21.36 -6.09 11.35
CA TYR A 151 21.89 -7.31 11.94
C TYR A 151 21.02 -7.76 13.12
N ILE A 152 20.45 -8.95 13.04
CA ILE A 152 19.64 -9.56 14.10
C ILE A 152 20.45 -10.73 14.70
N PRO A 153 21.01 -10.58 15.92
CA PRO A 153 21.67 -11.68 16.60
C PRO A 153 20.66 -12.78 16.92
N GLU A 154 20.96 -14.02 16.53
CA GLU A 154 20.10 -15.20 16.78
C GLU A 154 18.64 -14.95 16.32
N PRO A 155 18.38 -14.94 14.99
CA PRO A 155 17.13 -14.48 14.39
C PRO A 155 15.97 -15.47 14.61
N GLU A 156 15.53 -15.56 15.86
CA GLU A 156 14.33 -16.28 16.27
C GLU A 156 13.06 -15.49 15.87
N PRO A 157 11.94 -16.16 15.54
CA PRO A 157 10.72 -15.49 15.09
C PRO A 157 10.20 -14.39 16.03
N ASN A 158 10.40 -14.51 17.34
CA ASN A 158 9.98 -13.53 18.36
C ASN A 158 10.93 -12.32 18.51
N LYS A 159 12.09 -12.33 17.85
CA LYS A 159 13.04 -11.20 17.79
C LYS A 159 12.98 -10.48 16.45
N ILE A 160 12.21 -11.00 15.51
CA ILE A 160 12.00 -10.43 14.18
C ILE A 160 10.63 -9.77 14.17
N PHE A 161 10.55 -8.58 13.60
CA PHE A 161 9.33 -7.81 13.49
C PHE A 161 9.15 -7.29 12.07
N ILE A 162 7.94 -7.45 11.54
CA ILE A 162 7.50 -6.84 10.28
C ILE A 162 6.41 -5.81 10.56
N SER A 163 6.07 -4.97 9.58
CA SER A 163 4.88 -4.13 9.69
C SER A 163 3.67 -4.81 9.09
N TYR A 164 2.56 -4.88 9.83
CA TYR A 164 1.26 -5.37 9.33
C TYR A 164 0.46 -4.26 8.65
N ILE A 165 0.87 -3.01 8.87
CA ILE A 165 0.13 -1.82 8.48
C ILE A 165 1.06 -0.82 7.79
N ASN A 166 0.47 0.18 7.15
CA ASN A 166 1.20 1.35 6.72
C ASN A 166 1.58 2.18 7.96
N THR A 167 2.88 2.47 8.10
CA THR A 167 3.44 3.18 9.26
C THR A 167 3.43 4.70 9.11
N ASP A 168 2.88 5.19 8.00
CA ASP A 168 2.81 6.60 7.60
C ASP A 168 1.63 7.37 8.23
N ARG A 169 0.75 6.68 8.97
CA ARG A 169 -0.37 7.28 9.70
C ARG A 169 0.01 7.70 11.13
N PRO A 170 -0.67 8.69 11.72
CA PRO A 170 -0.51 9.04 13.13
C PRO A 170 -0.76 7.88 14.10
N SER A 171 -0.13 7.95 15.27
CA SER A 171 -0.06 6.86 16.23
C SER A 171 -1.44 6.38 16.72
N TRP A 172 -2.39 7.29 16.92
CA TRP A 172 -3.75 6.93 17.35
C TRP A 172 -4.50 6.15 16.27
N ILE A 173 -4.30 6.50 14.98
CA ILE A 173 -4.88 5.77 13.85
C ILE A 173 -4.24 4.38 13.72
N ARG A 174 -2.91 4.28 13.82
CA ARG A 174 -2.21 2.99 13.78
C ARG A 174 -2.66 2.07 14.91
N LYS A 175 -2.71 2.59 16.14
CA LYS A 175 -3.13 1.83 17.33
C LYS A 175 -4.59 1.39 17.22
N ASP A 176 -5.49 2.29 16.80
CA ASP A 176 -6.90 1.95 16.60
C ASP A 176 -7.08 0.86 15.54
N PHE A 177 -6.39 0.98 14.40
CA PHE A 177 -6.41 -0.05 13.35
C PHE A 177 -5.93 -1.42 13.86
N LEU A 178 -4.81 -1.45 14.60
CA LEU A 178 -4.26 -2.70 15.15
C LEU A 178 -5.19 -3.34 16.18
N ARG A 179 -5.83 -2.56 17.05
CA ARG A 179 -6.83 -3.07 17.99
C ARG A 179 -8.04 -3.65 17.27
N ASN A 180 -8.55 -2.95 16.26
CA ASN A 180 -9.78 -3.32 15.58
C ASN A 180 -9.60 -4.50 14.61
N ASN A 181 -8.40 -4.71 14.06
CA ASN A 181 -8.15 -5.75 13.06
C ASN A 181 -7.28 -6.91 13.58
N TYR A 182 -6.47 -6.69 14.62
CA TYR A 182 -5.54 -7.69 15.17
C TYR A 182 -5.65 -7.86 16.69
N TYR A 183 -6.54 -7.12 17.36
CA TYR A 183 -6.88 -7.29 18.78
C TYR A 183 -5.70 -7.16 19.75
N PHE A 184 -4.73 -6.29 19.45
CA PHE A 184 -3.62 -5.98 20.36
C PHE A 184 -3.23 -4.50 20.35
N ASP A 185 -2.53 -4.07 21.41
CA ASP A 185 -1.92 -2.75 21.54
C ASP A 185 -0.42 -2.78 21.21
N CYS A 186 0.01 -2.04 20.18
CA CYS A 186 1.42 -1.95 19.84
C CYS A 186 2.19 -1.05 20.83
N SER A 187 3.31 -1.56 21.35
CA SER A 187 4.17 -0.87 22.32
C SER A 187 5.61 -0.62 21.81
N CYS A 188 5.79 -0.59 20.49
CA CYS A 188 7.08 -0.26 19.87
C CYS A 188 7.50 1.20 20.13
N ALA A 189 8.75 1.55 19.80
CA ALA A 189 9.31 2.90 20.00
C ALA A 189 8.41 3.99 19.39
N ASN A 190 7.99 3.87 18.13
CA ASN A 190 7.10 4.84 17.46
C ASN A 190 5.70 4.96 18.07
N CYS A 191 5.25 3.97 18.85
CA CYS A 191 3.97 4.00 19.56
C CYS A 191 4.11 4.52 21.01
N LYS A 192 5.33 4.49 21.57
CA LYS A 192 5.68 5.07 22.87
C LYS A 192 6.08 6.54 22.75
N GLU A 193 6.88 6.88 21.75
CA GLU A 193 7.38 8.22 21.45
C GLU A 193 6.63 8.82 20.25
N THR A 194 5.34 9.10 20.44
CA THR A 194 4.44 9.49 19.35
C THR A 194 4.69 10.90 18.84
N GLU A 195 5.25 11.78 19.68
CA GLU A 195 5.33 13.22 19.41
C GLU A 195 6.08 13.57 18.11
N CYS A 196 7.14 12.84 17.74
CA CYS A 196 7.93 13.21 16.58
C CYS A 196 7.19 12.95 15.26
N LEU A 197 6.61 11.75 15.11
CA LEU A 197 5.92 11.35 13.89
C LEU A 197 4.55 12.00 13.78
N ASP A 198 3.78 12.00 14.86
CA ASP A 198 2.44 12.58 14.86
C ASP A 198 2.49 14.08 14.53
N ARG A 199 3.49 14.81 15.06
CA ARG A 199 3.72 16.23 14.72
C ARG A 199 4.01 16.43 13.24
N LYS A 200 4.81 15.57 12.62
CA LYS A 200 5.12 15.66 11.18
C LYS A 200 3.87 15.33 10.36
N GLN A 201 3.17 14.25 10.68
CA GLN A 201 2.01 13.76 9.92
C GLN A 201 0.84 14.73 9.98
N THR A 202 0.69 15.48 11.08
CA THR A 202 -0.39 16.45 11.26
C THR A 202 0.10 17.90 11.19
N SER A 203 1.25 18.13 10.56
CA SER A 203 1.97 19.38 10.67
C SER A 203 1.19 20.58 10.12
N VAL A 204 1.17 21.67 10.90
CA VAL A 204 0.76 23.01 10.46
C VAL A 204 1.88 24.01 10.79
N HIS A 205 2.01 25.08 10.01
CA HIS A 205 3.02 26.11 10.21
C HIS A 205 2.97 26.69 11.63
N CYS A 206 4.15 26.99 12.18
CA CYS A 206 4.26 27.60 13.50
C CYS A 206 3.47 28.93 13.55
N PRO A 207 2.72 29.22 14.64
CA PRO A 207 2.02 30.49 14.81
C PRO A 207 2.97 31.68 14.88
N ASN A 208 4.21 31.45 15.30
CA ASN A 208 5.28 32.42 15.14
C ASN A 208 5.69 32.50 13.66
N VAL A 209 5.23 33.54 12.97
CA VAL A 209 5.51 33.81 11.55
C VAL A 209 7.00 33.95 11.19
N GLN A 210 7.88 34.17 12.17
CA GLN A 210 9.33 34.21 11.96
C GLN A 210 10.00 32.83 12.11
N CYS A 211 9.25 31.82 12.53
CA CYS A 211 9.72 30.46 12.72
C CYS A 211 9.46 29.64 11.46
N SER A 212 10.49 28.97 10.94
CA SER A 212 10.37 28.01 9.84
C SER A 212 9.89 26.62 10.29
N GLY A 213 9.55 26.47 11.57
CA GLY A 213 9.09 25.21 12.14
C GLY A 213 7.60 24.97 11.97
N PHE A 214 7.15 23.82 12.45
CA PHE A 214 5.77 23.39 12.43
C PHE A 214 5.37 22.81 13.78
N ILE A 215 4.09 22.91 14.10
CA ILE A 215 3.42 22.25 15.22
C ILE A 215 2.55 21.12 14.65
N GLY A 216 1.89 20.34 15.50
CA GLY A 216 0.92 19.33 15.06
C GLY A 216 0.06 18.88 16.24
N ILE A 217 -0.79 17.89 16.02
CA ILE A 217 -1.67 17.31 17.04
C ILE A 217 -1.32 15.85 17.31
N SER A 218 -1.60 15.40 18.53
CA SER A 218 -1.56 14.00 18.92
C SER A 218 -2.76 13.64 19.78
N SER A 219 -3.05 12.34 19.86
CA SER A 219 -4.06 11.79 20.76
C SER A 219 -3.60 10.46 21.36
N ASN A 220 -3.93 10.23 22.63
CA ASN A 220 -3.60 8.98 23.31
C ASN A 220 -4.64 7.88 23.04
N ASP A 221 -5.90 8.27 22.87
CA ASP A 221 -7.05 7.38 22.77
C ASP A 221 -7.93 7.65 21.53
N GLY A 222 -7.53 8.61 20.68
CA GLY A 222 -8.28 9.06 19.51
C GLY A 222 -9.45 10.00 19.84
N LYS A 223 -9.67 10.35 21.11
CA LYS A 223 -10.80 11.19 21.55
C LYS A 223 -10.33 12.56 22.02
N GLU A 224 -9.32 12.59 22.87
CA GLU A 224 -8.74 13.83 23.37
C GLU A 224 -7.48 14.17 22.59
N PHE A 225 -7.48 15.33 21.93
CA PHE A 225 -6.39 15.83 21.13
C PHE A 225 -5.66 16.96 21.86
N PHE A 226 -4.35 17.03 21.66
CA PHE A 226 -3.51 18.08 22.21
C PHE A 226 -2.45 18.51 21.19
N MET A 227 -1.97 19.75 21.34
CA MET A 227 -0.93 20.32 20.49
C MET A 227 0.46 19.82 20.91
N LEU A 228 1.29 19.57 19.91
CA LEU A 228 2.70 19.23 20.07
C LEU A 228 3.57 20.49 19.90
N PRO A 229 4.67 20.62 20.66
CA PRO A 229 5.54 21.80 20.59
C PRO A 229 6.17 21.93 19.21
N CYS A 230 6.42 23.18 18.81
CA CYS A 230 7.03 23.51 17.53
C CYS A 230 8.37 22.79 17.35
N SER A 231 8.58 22.22 16.16
CA SER A 231 9.79 21.47 15.80
C SER A 231 11.09 22.27 15.82
N VAL A 232 11.03 23.61 15.84
CA VAL A 232 12.21 24.49 15.78
C VAL A 232 12.33 25.37 17.02
N CYS A 233 11.32 26.20 17.31
CA CYS A 233 11.40 27.18 18.40
C CYS A 233 10.93 26.65 19.76
N GLY A 234 10.36 25.43 19.81
CA GLY A 234 9.84 24.84 21.03
C GLY A 234 8.58 25.51 21.59
N LEU A 235 7.96 26.44 20.85
CA LEU A 235 6.70 27.08 21.22
C LEU A 235 5.66 25.99 21.53
N ARG A 236 5.11 26.05 22.74
CA ARG A 236 3.93 25.28 23.14
C ARG A 236 2.72 26.14 22.91
N GLU A 237 1.89 25.71 21.97
CA GLU A 237 0.63 26.38 21.68
C GLU A 237 -0.47 25.77 22.54
N ASP A 238 -1.05 26.59 23.41
CA ASP A 238 -2.10 26.18 24.34
C ASP A 238 -3.48 26.74 23.93
N SER A 239 -3.56 27.52 22.84
CA SER A 239 -4.81 28.06 22.33
C SER A 239 -5.74 26.97 21.80
N SER A 240 -6.96 26.92 22.34
CA SER A 240 -8.03 26.07 21.83
C SER A 240 -8.39 26.37 20.37
N GLU A 241 -8.12 27.58 19.90
CA GLU A 241 -8.43 28.01 18.52
C GLU A 241 -7.56 27.25 17.50
N ILE A 242 -6.24 27.21 17.70
CA ILE A 242 -5.32 26.55 16.77
C ILE A 242 -5.48 25.03 16.81
N LEU A 243 -5.77 24.47 18.00
CA LEU A 243 -6.11 23.06 18.14
C LEU A 243 -7.36 22.71 17.33
N GLU A 244 -8.42 23.52 17.44
CA GLU A 244 -9.66 23.27 16.70
C GLU A 244 -9.51 23.52 15.20
N GLU A 245 -8.73 24.54 14.80
CA GLU A 245 -8.35 24.78 13.40
C GLU A 245 -7.64 23.56 12.82
N THR A 246 -6.64 23.02 13.53
CA THR A 246 -5.87 21.84 13.10
C THR A 246 -6.73 20.58 13.02
N LYS A 247 -7.64 20.37 13.98
CA LYS A 247 -8.60 19.25 13.95
C LYS A 247 -9.61 19.36 12.80
N THR A 248 -10.08 20.57 12.52
CA THR A 248 -11.01 20.85 11.42
C THR A 248 -10.32 20.61 10.07
N LEU A 249 -9.08 21.12 9.91
CA LEU A 249 -8.24 20.86 8.75
C LEU A 249 -8.03 19.35 8.54
N TRP A 250 -7.73 18.63 9.62
CA TRP A 250 -7.55 17.19 9.57
C TRP A 250 -8.81 16.46 9.09
N SER A 251 -9.95 16.77 9.71
CA SER A 251 -11.24 16.17 9.35
C SER A 251 -11.64 16.47 7.90
N PHE A 252 -11.49 17.73 7.47
CA PHE A 252 -11.74 18.15 6.09
C PHE A 252 -10.88 17.38 5.08
N GLY A 253 -9.59 17.24 5.37
CA GLY A 253 -8.68 16.50 4.50
C GLY A 253 -9.02 15.02 4.38
N ILE A 254 -9.40 14.37 5.49
CA ILE A 254 -9.84 12.97 5.49
C ILE A 254 -11.12 12.78 4.65
N GLU A 255 -12.09 13.69 4.78
CA GLU A 255 -13.32 13.68 3.97
C GLU A 255 -12.99 13.80 2.47
N LYS A 256 -12.11 14.75 2.10
CA LYS A 256 -11.71 14.93 0.69
C LYS A 256 -10.93 13.75 0.14
N ILE A 257 -10.05 13.14 0.92
CA ILE A 257 -9.35 11.90 0.53
C ILE A 257 -10.35 10.76 0.29
N GLN A 258 -11.42 10.68 1.09
CA GLN A 258 -12.47 9.68 0.89
C GLN A 258 -13.24 9.94 -0.41
N GLU A 259 -13.65 11.18 -0.69
CA GLU A 259 -14.31 11.55 -1.95
C GLU A 259 -13.44 11.19 -3.17
N LEU A 260 -12.15 11.53 -3.14
CA LEU A 260 -11.20 11.20 -4.21
C LEU A 260 -11.09 9.68 -4.43
N ARG A 261 -10.99 8.89 -3.36
CA ARG A 261 -10.96 7.42 -3.47
C ARG A 261 -12.25 6.81 -4.02
N GLU A 262 -13.40 7.47 -3.83
CA GLU A 262 -14.64 7.01 -4.46
C GLU A 262 -14.68 7.34 -5.96
N LEU A 263 -14.07 8.44 -6.39
CA LEU A 263 -13.90 8.77 -7.80
C LEU A 263 -12.94 7.79 -8.49
N ASP A 264 -11.81 7.45 -7.87
CA ASP A 264 -10.87 6.42 -8.34
C ASP A 264 -11.58 5.06 -8.55
N LYS A 265 -12.37 4.61 -7.54
CA LYS A 265 -13.18 3.38 -7.67
C LYS A 265 -14.17 3.43 -8.84
N CYS A 266 -14.75 4.61 -9.09
CA CYS A 266 -15.64 4.85 -10.23
C CYS A 266 -14.89 5.05 -11.56
N LYS A 267 -13.55 5.12 -11.53
CA LYS A 267 -12.67 5.44 -12.66
C LYS A 267 -12.95 6.81 -13.28
N ASP A 268 -13.40 7.75 -12.46
CA ASP A 268 -13.71 9.12 -12.85
C ASP A 268 -12.50 10.04 -12.60
N TYR A 269 -11.41 9.75 -13.31
CA TYR A 269 -10.11 10.36 -13.06
C TYR A 269 -10.06 11.85 -13.44
N GLU A 270 -10.94 12.32 -14.33
CA GLU A 270 -11.04 13.74 -14.68
C GLU A 270 -11.55 14.56 -13.49
N ASN A 271 -12.66 14.12 -12.89
CA ASN A 271 -13.21 14.75 -11.69
C ASN A 271 -12.33 14.53 -10.46
N GLU A 272 -11.67 13.37 -10.36
CA GLU A 272 -10.69 13.11 -9.29
C GLU A 272 -9.55 14.13 -9.33
N LEU A 273 -8.92 14.32 -10.51
CA LEU A 273 -7.83 15.27 -10.67
C LEU A 273 -8.32 16.70 -10.39
N GLN A 274 -9.49 17.09 -10.90
CA GLN A 274 -10.05 18.41 -10.64
C GLN A 274 -10.26 18.65 -9.13
N LEU A 275 -10.91 17.70 -8.44
CA LEU A 275 -11.17 17.80 -7.00
C LEU A 275 -9.87 17.84 -6.20
N ALA A 276 -8.86 17.06 -6.58
CA ALA A 276 -7.57 17.05 -5.90
C ALA A 276 -6.88 18.42 -6.02
N GLU A 277 -6.90 19.04 -7.20
CA GLU A 277 -6.28 20.36 -7.43
C GLU A 277 -7.01 21.51 -6.74
N GLU A 278 -8.34 21.48 -6.74
CA GLU A 278 -9.17 22.40 -5.97
C GLU A 278 -8.87 22.26 -4.47
N THR A 279 -8.79 21.03 -3.97
CA THR A 279 -8.45 20.73 -2.58
C THR A 279 -7.05 21.23 -2.23
N LEU A 280 -6.04 20.99 -3.06
CA LEU A 280 -4.68 21.50 -2.85
C LEU A 280 -4.64 23.03 -2.83
N THR A 281 -5.47 23.68 -3.64
CA THR A 281 -5.60 25.15 -3.66
C THR A 281 -6.19 25.65 -2.35
N ILE A 282 -7.28 25.04 -1.87
CA ILE A 282 -7.88 25.38 -0.58
C ILE A 282 -6.88 25.16 0.56
N LEU A 283 -6.20 24.01 0.58
CA LEU A 283 -5.23 23.66 1.61
C LEU A 283 -4.08 24.67 1.70
N LYS A 284 -3.59 25.20 0.57
CA LYS A 284 -2.52 26.23 0.55
C LYS A 284 -2.91 27.55 1.20
N GLU A 285 -4.21 27.87 1.26
CA GLU A 285 -4.72 29.07 1.94
C GLU A 285 -4.87 28.86 3.46
N THR A 286 -4.62 27.65 3.95
CA THR A 286 -4.62 27.30 5.38
C THR A 286 -3.21 27.31 5.96
N ARG A 287 -3.08 27.00 7.26
CA ARG A 287 -1.76 26.79 7.90
C ARG A 287 -1.12 25.44 7.61
N ILE A 288 -1.66 24.61 6.72
CA ILE A 288 -1.08 23.29 6.45
C ILE A 288 0.41 23.41 6.07
N HIS A 289 1.25 22.59 6.68
CA HIS A 289 2.65 22.52 6.30
C HIS A 289 2.82 21.46 5.20
N GLU A 290 3.79 21.65 4.31
CA GLU A 290 4.06 20.75 3.16
C GLU A 290 4.39 19.29 3.54
N THR A 291 4.75 19.05 4.80
CA THR A 291 4.99 17.71 5.37
C THR A 291 3.74 17.07 5.96
N ASN A 292 2.58 17.73 5.88
CA ASN A 292 1.34 17.19 6.41
C ASN A 292 0.88 16.02 5.55
N LEU A 293 0.51 14.92 6.20
CA LEU A 293 0.09 13.69 5.53
C LEU A 293 -1.08 13.90 4.57
N ILE A 294 -2.06 14.74 4.94
CA ILE A 294 -3.21 15.06 4.08
C ILE A 294 -2.74 15.73 2.80
N TYR A 295 -1.86 16.72 2.91
CA TYR A 295 -1.34 17.43 1.75
C TYR A 295 -0.60 16.49 0.80
N VAL A 296 0.21 15.58 1.37
CA VAL A 296 0.94 14.55 0.62
C VAL A 296 -0.01 13.56 -0.06
N GLU A 297 -1.06 13.10 0.62
CA GLU A 297 -2.02 12.15 0.07
C GLU A 297 -2.89 12.72 -1.04
N VAL A 298 -3.32 13.98 -0.93
CA VAL A 298 -4.05 14.63 -2.02
C VAL A 298 -3.16 14.79 -3.27
N MET A 299 -1.87 15.10 -3.09
CA MET A 299 -0.92 15.12 -4.22
C MET A 299 -0.69 13.72 -4.83
N GLU A 300 -0.70 12.68 -4.01
CA GLU A 300 -0.53 11.29 -4.47
C GLU A 300 -1.74 10.80 -5.26
N LEU A 301 -2.97 11.11 -4.82
CA LEU A 301 -4.19 10.84 -5.59
C LEU A 301 -4.22 11.64 -6.89
N ALA A 302 -3.80 12.92 -6.86
CA ALA A 302 -3.64 13.71 -8.08
C ALA A 302 -2.62 13.09 -9.06
N LYS A 303 -1.52 12.51 -8.55
CA LYS A 303 -0.53 11.76 -9.34
C LYS A 303 -1.17 10.53 -9.98
N GLU A 304 -1.91 9.73 -9.23
CA GLU A 304 -2.60 8.52 -9.69
C GLU A 304 -3.61 8.85 -10.82
N ALA A 305 -4.47 9.85 -10.61
CA ALA A 305 -5.37 10.34 -11.65
C ALA A 305 -4.62 10.82 -12.91
N CYS A 306 -3.48 11.50 -12.75
CA CYS A 306 -2.65 11.91 -13.90
C CYS A 306 -2.06 10.71 -14.66
N ILE A 307 -1.71 9.61 -13.97
CA ILE A 307 -1.20 8.39 -14.61
C ILE A 307 -2.29 7.77 -15.49
N GLU A 308 -3.51 7.63 -14.95
CA GLU A 308 -4.65 7.07 -15.67
C GLU A 308 -5.06 7.93 -16.87
N LEU A 309 -4.99 9.26 -16.74
CA LEU A 309 -5.21 10.23 -17.82
C LEU A 309 -4.00 10.39 -18.77
N ARG A 310 -2.88 9.69 -18.52
CA ARG A 310 -1.64 9.76 -19.30
C ARG A 310 -1.02 11.17 -19.38
N LEU A 311 -1.22 11.98 -18.35
CA LEU A 311 -0.65 13.31 -18.18
C LEU A 311 0.75 13.21 -17.55
N TRP A 312 1.69 12.59 -18.27
CA TRP A 312 2.97 12.15 -17.71
C TRP A 312 3.81 13.24 -17.05
N SER A 313 3.93 14.42 -17.66
CA SER A 313 4.67 15.54 -17.05
C SER A 313 4.04 16.02 -15.75
N LYS A 314 2.70 15.98 -15.65
CA LYS A 314 1.95 16.37 -14.46
C LYS A 314 2.04 15.30 -13.37
N ALA A 315 1.98 14.03 -13.75
CA ALA A 315 2.25 12.91 -12.85
C ALA A 315 3.68 12.98 -12.29
N ALA A 316 4.68 13.25 -13.13
CA ALA A 316 6.07 13.43 -12.70
C ALA A 316 6.23 14.64 -11.76
N TYR A 317 5.53 15.76 -12.04
CA TYR A 317 5.48 16.91 -11.14
C TYR A 317 4.98 16.53 -9.74
N TYR A 318 3.83 15.86 -9.64
CA TYR A 318 3.29 15.43 -8.34
C TYR A 318 4.18 14.38 -7.68
N GLY A 319 4.66 13.38 -8.43
CA GLY A 319 5.59 12.37 -7.92
C GLY A 319 6.86 12.98 -7.31
N ASN A 320 7.45 13.98 -7.98
CA ASN A 320 8.62 14.71 -7.48
C ASN A 320 8.32 15.54 -6.21
N LYS A 321 7.06 15.93 -5.99
CA LYS A 321 6.57 16.61 -4.79
C LYS A 321 6.10 15.68 -3.68
N VAL A 322 6.00 14.37 -3.92
CA VAL A 322 5.52 13.39 -2.93
C VAL A 322 6.68 12.60 -2.32
N TRP A 323 7.63 12.14 -3.15
CA TRP A 323 8.70 11.26 -2.65
C TRP A 323 9.56 11.86 -1.52
N PRO A 324 9.97 13.15 -1.54
CA PRO A 324 10.79 13.72 -0.47
C PRO A 324 10.04 13.81 0.86
N GLN A 325 8.72 14.00 0.80
CA GLN A 325 7.83 14.11 1.95
C GLN A 325 7.60 12.72 2.54
N ARG A 326 7.34 11.72 1.70
CA ARG A 326 7.22 10.32 2.13
C ARG A 326 8.49 9.80 2.81
N MET A 327 9.67 10.20 2.33
CA MET A 327 10.95 9.87 2.97
C MET A 327 11.08 10.38 4.41
N GLN A 328 10.30 11.36 4.85
CA GLN A 328 10.39 11.89 6.21
C GLN A 328 9.67 11.01 7.25
N TYR A 329 8.80 10.12 6.78
CA TYR A 329 8.05 9.15 7.60
C TYR A 329 8.71 7.78 7.67
N PHE A 330 9.67 7.52 6.79
CA PHE A 330 10.42 6.27 6.71
C PHE A 330 11.87 6.52 7.13
N GLU A 331 12.57 5.48 7.58
CA GLU A 331 14.02 5.58 7.75
C GLU A 331 14.68 5.72 6.37
N HIS A 332 15.81 6.44 6.28
CA HIS A 332 16.42 6.87 5.00
C HIS A 332 16.76 5.75 4.00
N SER A 333 16.78 4.49 4.45
CA SER A 333 17.08 3.32 3.63
C SER A 333 15.86 2.44 3.36
N ASP A 334 14.65 2.85 3.73
CA ASP A 334 13.45 2.01 3.63
C ASP A 334 13.16 1.57 2.19
N PHE A 335 12.87 0.28 2.02
CA PHE A 335 12.50 -0.34 0.74
C PHE A 335 11.42 0.44 -0.03
N ARG A 336 10.43 0.99 0.68
CA ARG A 336 9.32 1.76 0.10
C ARG A 336 9.80 3.04 -0.59
N VAL A 337 10.90 3.64 -0.11
CA VAL A 337 11.52 4.79 -0.77
C VAL A 337 12.12 4.37 -2.11
N GLY A 338 12.74 3.19 -2.18
CA GLY A 338 13.23 2.61 -3.43
C GLY A 338 12.12 2.43 -4.46
N LEU A 339 10.96 1.94 -4.03
CA LEU A 339 9.76 1.79 -4.88
C LEU A 339 9.23 3.14 -5.38
N LEU A 340 9.09 4.14 -4.50
CA LEU A 340 8.65 5.49 -4.86
C LEU A 340 9.58 6.15 -5.88
N LEU A 341 10.90 6.00 -5.71
CA LEU A 341 11.88 6.50 -6.67
C LEU A 341 11.79 5.74 -7.99
N TYR A 342 11.63 4.43 -7.96
CA TYR A 342 11.46 3.63 -9.17
C TYR A 342 10.22 4.05 -9.97
N GLU A 343 9.09 4.27 -9.29
CA GLU A 343 7.87 4.81 -9.91
C GLU A 343 8.13 6.19 -10.52
N LEU A 344 8.74 7.13 -9.77
CA LEU A 344 9.06 8.46 -10.29
C LEU A 344 9.98 8.41 -11.52
N GLY A 345 10.95 7.50 -11.54
CA GLY A 345 11.81 7.27 -12.71
C GLY A 345 10.99 6.86 -13.94
N LYS A 346 10.00 5.96 -13.76
CA LYS A 346 9.05 5.60 -14.84
C LYS A 346 8.24 6.80 -15.29
N LEU A 347 7.78 7.66 -14.38
CA LEU A 347 7.02 8.87 -14.73
C LEU A 347 7.86 9.86 -15.56
N TYR A 348 9.10 10.14 -15.14
CA TYR A 348 10.01 10.98 -15.91
C TYR A 348 10.32 10.39 -17.29
N LEU A 349 10.51 9.08 -17.38
CA LEU A 349 10.75 8.40 -18.64
C LEU A 349 9.55 8.56 -19.59
N ASN A 350 8.32 8.36 -19.11
CA ASN A 350 7.10 8.57 -19.90
C ASN A 350 6.88 10.05 -20.27
N ALA A 351 7.37 10.98 -19.43
CA ALA A 351 7.37 12.41 -19.70
C ALA A 351 8.50 12.86 -20.66
N MET A 352 9.33 11.92 -21.16
CA MET A 352 10.51 12.18 -21.99
C MET A 352 11.59 13.03 -21.29
N GLU A 353 11.59 13.09 -19.96
CA GLU A 353 12.59 13.77 -19.14
C GLU A 353 13.75 12.81 -18.79
N ILE A 354 14.51 12.42 -19.81
CA ILE A 354 15.47 11.31 -19.71
C ILE A 354 16.57 11.52 -18.65
N GLU A 355 17.09 12.73 -18.50
CA GLU A 355 18.14 12.99 -17.50
C GLU A 355 17.60 12.89 -16.06
N ASN A 356 16.38 13.38 -15.83
CA ASN A 356 15.71 13.24 -14.54
C ASN A 356 15.41 11.77 -14.24
N ALA A 357 14.90 11.02 -15.23
CA ALA A 357 14.68 9.58 -15.11
C ALA A 357 15.97 8.84 -14.75
N ARG A 358 17.09 9.16 -15.43
CA ARG A 358 18.41 8.57 -15.19
C ARG A 358 18.90 8.81 -13.77
N GLU A 359 18.81 10.05 -13.28
CA GLU A 359 19.23 10.40 -11.91
C GLU A 359 18.39 9.63 -10.88
N ILE A 360 17.06 9.63 -11.06
CA ILE A 360 16.14 8.97 -10.14
C ILE A 360 16.31 7.46 -10.14
N PHE A 361 16.48 6.81 -11.31
CA PHE A 361 16.73 5.37 -11.36
C PHE A 361 18.02 4.97 -10.66
N ARG A 362 19.08 5.78 -10.71
CA ARG A 362 20.31 5.51 -9.94
C ARG A 362 20.09 5.54 -8.43
N LYS A 363 19.27 6.49 -7.95
CA LYS A 363 18.86 6.55 -6.53
C LYS A 363 18.03 5.32 -6.16
N ALA A 364 17.04 4.96 -6.99
CA ALA A 364 16.22 3.77 -6.79
C ALA A 364 17.07 2.49 -6.74
N SER A 365 18.03 2.32 -7.67
CA SER A 365 18.92 1.16 -7.73
C SER A 365 19.75 0.98 -6.46
N THR A 366 20.24 2.09 -5.90
CA THR A 366 21.05 2.07 -4.68
C THR A 366 20.26 1.52 -3.50
N ILE A 367 18.99 1.91 -3.37
CA ILE A 367 18.12 1.44 -2.29
C ILE A 367 17.61 0.03 -2.60
N LEU A 368 16.98 -0.20 -3.75
CA LEU A 368 16.41 -1.51 -4.09
C LEU A 368 17.46 -2.63 -4.10
N GLY A 369 18.71 -2.32 -4.45
CA GLY A 369 19.80 -3.29 -4.44
C GLY A 369 20.24 -3.77 -3.05
N THR A 370 19.84 -3.11 -1.96
CA THR A 370 20.04 -3.64 -0.60
C THR A 370 18.98 -4.67 -0.22
N TYR A 371 17.82 -4.62 -0.88
CA TYR A 371 16.66 -5.45 -0.57
C TYR A 371 16.49 -6.59 -1.55
N HIS A 372 16.81 -6.40 -2.82
CA HIS A 372 16.55 -7.38 -3.85
C HIS A 372 17.83 -8.08 -4.28
N ASP A 373 17.72 -9.40 -4.47
CA ASP A 373 18.83 -10.09 -5.12
C ASP A 373 18.90 -9.69 -6.60
N LYS A 374 20.00 -10.03 -7.29
CA LYS A 374 20.14 -9.72 -8.71
C LYS A 374 19.12 -10.43 -9.60
N ASN A 375 18.39 -11.41 -9.06
CA ASN A 375 17.42 -12.22 -9.77
C ASN A 375 15.99 -11.74 -9.63
N ASP A 376 15.70 -10.95 -8.61
CA ASP A 376 14.40 -10.33 -8.33
C ASP A 376 13.94 -9.49 -9.52
N PHE A 377 12.66 -9.67 -9.89
CA PHE A 377 12.08 -9.08 -11.09
C PHE A 377 12.18 -7.55 -11.10
N ILE A 378 11.77 -6.91 -10.01
CA ILE A 378 11.76 -5.44 -9.91
C ILE A 378 13.16 -4.85 -10.06
N PHE A 379 14.18 -5.50 -9.49
CA PHE A 379 15.55 -5.03 -9.59
C PHE A 379 16.10 -5.19 -11.01
N LYS A 380 15.76 -6.29 -11.70
CA LYS A 380 16.08 -6.46 -13.13
C LYS A 380 15.40 -5.41 -14.00
N GLN A 381 14.11 -5.16 -13.82
CA GLN A 381 13.38 -4.14 -14.59
C GLN A 381 13.95 -2.75 -14.37
N GLN A 382 14.23 -2.40 -13.12
CA GLN A 382 14.90 -1.15 -12.77
C GLN A 382 16.24 -1.00 -13.50
N GLN A 383 17.08 -2.05 -13.53
CA GLN A 383 18.36 -2.02 -14.25
C GLN A 383 18.19 -1.86 -15.76
N ILE A 384 17.19 -2.52 -16.36
CA ILE A 384 16.89 -2.39 -17.80
C ILE A 384 16.51 -0.95 -18.14
N LEU A 385 15.60 -0.34 -17.36
CA LEU A 385 15.16 1.03 -17.58
C LEU A 385 16.29 2.04 -17.35
N GLN A 386 17.14 1.80 -16.34
CA GLN A 386 18.33 2.61 -16.12
C GLN A 386 19.30 2.51 -17.30
N GLN A 387 19.58 1.31 -17.80
CA GLN A 387 20.46 1.10 -18.96
C GLN A 387 19.90 1.77 -20.22
N TYR A 388 18.57 1.70 -20.43
CA TYR A 388 17.90 2.44 -21.49
C TYR A 388 18.20 3.94 -21.39
N CYS A 389 18.01 4.53 -20.20
CA CYS A 389 18.30 5.95 -19.98
C CYS A 389 19.79 6.30 -20.15
N ASP A 390 20.70 5.42 -19.73
CA ASP A 390 22.16 5.62 -19.86
C ASP A 390 22.64 5.55 -21.32
N THR A 391 21.95 4.77 -22.17
CA THR A 391 22.31 4.59 -23.58
C THR A 391 21.49 5.44 -24.55
N PHE A 392 20.50 6.17 -24.04
CA PHE A 392 19.65 7.05 -24.83
C PHE A 392 20.45 8.23 -25.41
N ASP A 393 20.60 8.26 -26.74
CA ASP A 393 21.16 9.39 -27.50
C ASP A 393 20.03 10.24 -28.08
N SER A 394 19.83 11.43 -27.51
CA SER A 394 18.81 12.38 -27.94
C SER A 394 18.97 12.84 -29.39
N ASN A 395 20.16 12.76 -29.96
CA ASN A 395 20.42 13.20 -31.34
C ASN A 395 19.89 12.20 -32.39
N LEU A 396 19.82 10.91 -32.05
CA LEU A 396 19.38 9.87 -32.98
C LEU A 396 17.86 9.92 -33.20
N GLN A 397 17.08 10.23 -32.17
CA GLN A 397 15.62 10.30 -32.27
C GLN A 397 15.13 11.55 -33.02
N LEU A 398 15.76 12.72 -32.78
CA LEU A 398 15.51 13.93 -33.57
C LEU A 398 15.77 13.71 -35.06
N SER A 399 16.75 12.88 -35.43
CA SER A 399 17.02 12.55 -36.83
C SER A 399 15.94 11.65 -37.46
N LEU A 400 15.29 10.80 -36.68
CA LEU A 400 14.21 9.90 -37.13
C LEU A 400 12.86 10.63 -37.22
N GLU A 401 12.55 11.52 -36.28
CA GLU A 401 11.33 12.34 -36.31
C GLU A 401 11.37 13.36 -37.44
N ASN A 402 12.53 13.94 -37.73
CA ASN A 402 12.71 14.82 -38.90
C ASN A 402 12.79 14.07 -40.25
N ALA A 403 12.92 12.74 -40.22
CA ALA A 403 12.94 11.89 -41.42
C ALA A 403 11.55 11.32 -41.77
N ALA A 404 10.50 11.60 -40.98
CA ALA A 404 9.14 11.21 -41.31
C ALA A 404 8.63 11.99 -42.55
N PRO A 405 8.20 11.32 -43.63
CA PRO A 405 7.76 12.01 -44.83
C PRO A 405 6.46 12.79 -44.58
N THR A 406 6.44 14.06 -45.00
CA THR A 406 5.25 14.92 -44.97
C THR A 406 4.07 14.26 -45.69
N PRO A 407 2.83 14.29 -45.15
CA PRO A 407 1.69 13.68 -45.81
C PRO A 407 1.38 14.44 -47.12
N CYS A 408 1.43 13.73 -48.25
CA CYS A 408 0.93 14.24 -49.53
C CYS A 408 -0.55 14.60 -49.39
N THR A 409 -0.89 15.87 -49.63
CA THR A 409 -2.27 16.34 -49.76
C THR A 409 -2.99 15.62 -50.92
N PRO A 410 -4.17 15.03 -50.72
CA PRO A 410 -4.95 14.44 -51.82
C PRO A 410 -5.68 15.53 -52.62
N ASP A 411 -5.53 15.49 -53.94
CA ASP A 411 -6.31 16.26 -54.90
C ASP A 411 -7.82 15.94 -54.79
N HIS A 412 -8.63 16.94 -54.47
CA HIS A 412 -10.09 16.83 -54.53
C HIS A 412 -10.56 16.80 -55.99
N LYS A 413 -10.85 15.60 -56.52
CA LYS A 413 -11.74 15.43 -57.67
C LYS A 413 -13.13 14.96 -57.21
N SER A 414 -14.10 15.81 -57.51
CA SER A 414 -15.53 15.61 -57.35
C SER A 414 -16.04 14.34 -58.03
N LEU A 415 -16.88 13.57 -57.36
CA LEU A 415 -17.82 12.66 -58.00
C LEU A 415 -19.22 12.88 -57.41
N LYS A 416 -20.11 13.36 -58.29
CA LYS A 416 -21.54 13.55 -58.09
C LYS A 416 -22.26 12.20 -58.15
N SER A 417 -23.32 12.10 -57.36
CA SER A 417 -24.62 11.42 -57.60
C SER A 417 -24.62 10.05 -58.28
N HIS A 418 -25.19 9.07 -57.58
CA HIS A 418 -26.49 8.49 -57.97
C HIS A 418 -27.25 7.98 -56.75
#